data_AF-A0A5C3PZW5-F1
#
_entry.id   AF-A0A5C3PZW5-F1
#
_cell.length_a   1.000
_cell.length_b   1.000
_cell.length_c   1.000
_cell.angle_alpha   90.00
_cell.angle_beta   90.00
_cell.angle_gamma   90.00
#
_symmetry.space_group_name_H-M   'P 1'
#
loop_
_entity.id
_entity.type
_entity.pdbx_description
1 polymer ?
#
loop_
_entity_poly.entity_id
_entity_poly.type
_entity_poly.pdbx_seq_one_letter_code
_entity_poly.pdbx_strand_id
1 'polypeptide(L)'
;MDSTGLESDSDLDFDPELAAGLLLDIGKDVKFGLKVITAELVFYGFYFLLAGIAVHTLITRPRPTSTRTIVLISALALTFLTTTIFCGLDIGVLFANVQKNLIDNAFLSFDARAHYFDDRVHCSTATNMMQILMSSNGNTGILFLINDSLAIWRALSVWHSSSRLIIGMLLYCLVFWSFVLWIPMILIRSGNLNMAAADTQNMFSILATVASILSIAANAFATGMIGYTAYVYSFLQDPQYLRTASCKILSLIAESGFLYGIIQIIRLSLDASVVPKAPRYDSILIAATVFNSATTVIAAMYIPALIIIVNHGYSVSEVVPVERRRSKMGDIESKFAARNWSR
;
A
#
# COMPACT_ATOMS: atom_id res chain seq x y z
N MET A 1 34.93 -58.57 2.57
CA MET A 1 33.70 -58.35 3.36
C MET A 1 34.18 -57.73 4.66
N ASP A 2 34.44 -56.43 4.64
CA ASP A 2 34.95 -55.70 5.81
C ASP A 2 33.78 -54.97 6.45
N SER A 3 33.38 -55.45 7.63
CA SER A 3 32.47 -54.76 8.54
C SER A 3 33.21 -53.61 9.18
N THR A 4 33.22 -52.45 8.53
CA THR A 4 33.66 -51.20 9.15
C THR A 4 32.68 -50.86 10.26
N GLY A 5 33.14 -51.00 11.51
CA GLY A 5 32.40 -50.62 12.70
C GLY A 5 32.00 -49.15 12.61
N LEU A 6 30.69 -48.92 12.51
CA LEU A 6 30.10 -47.64 12.86
C LEU A 6 30.33 -47.47 14.37
N GLU A 7 31.40 -46.76 14.71
CA GLU A 7 31.57 -46.21 16.04
C GLU A 7 30.30 -45.44 16.39
N SER A 8 29.64 -45.93 17.43
CA SER A 8 28.48 -45.33 18.04
C SER A 8 28.92 -44.01 18.66
N ASP A 9 28.92 -42.94 17.88
CA ASP A 9 29.10 -41.53 18.30
C ASP A 9 27.90 -41.05 19.15
N SER A 10 27.43 -41.91 20.06
CA SER A 10 26.09 -41.86 20.67
C SER A 10 25.99 -41.04 21.94
N ASP A 11 27.03 -40.31 22.32
CA ASP A 11 27.01 -39.40 23.46
C ASP A 11 27.23 -37.95 22.98
N LEU A 12 26.39 -37.52 22.02
CA LEU A 12 26.13 -36.10 21.82
C LEU A 12 25.42 -35.59 23.07
N ASP A 13 26.23 -35.16 24.03
CA ASP A 13 25.80 -34.65 25.33
C ASP A 13 24.79 -33.52 25.09
N PHE A 14 23.56 -33.74 25.52
CA PHE A 14 22.47 -32.78 25.34
C PHE A 14 22.77 -31.56 26.21
N ASP A 15 23.13 -30.43 25.59
CA ASP A 15 23.31 -29.17 26.30
C ASP A 15 21.94 -28.52 26.57
N PRO A 16 21.44 -28.56 27.82
CA PRO A 16 20.14 -27.98 28.15
C PRO A 16 20.12 -26.46 28.01
N GLU A 17 21.27 -25.78 28.13
CA GLU A 17 21.36 -24.33 27.98
C GLU A 17 21.18 -23.93 26.52
N LEU A 18 21.79 -24.68 25.59
CA LEU A 18 21.60 -24.49 24.15
C LEU A 18 20.13 -24.71 23.74
N ALA A 19 19.52 -25.80 24.21
CA ALA A 19 18.11 -26.08 23.91
C ALA A 19 17.16 -25.00 24.46
N ALA A 20 17.42 -24.50 25.68
CA ALA A 20 16.65 -23.40 26.25
C ALA A 20 16.83 -22.09 25.46
N GLY A 21 18.06 -21.79 25.01
CA GLY A 21 18.36 -20.63 24.17
C GLY A 21 17.62 -20.65 22.84
N LEU A 22 17.65 -21.78 22.13
CA LEU A 22 16.97 -21.91 20.84
C LEU A 22 15.43 -21.87 20.98
N LEU A 23 14.87 -22.49 22.02
CA LEU A 23 13.44 -22.38 22.35
C LEU A 23 13.02 -20.94 22.63
N LEU A 24 13.86 -20.20 23.36
CA LEU A 24 13.63 -18.78 23.63
C LEU A 24 13.62 -17.96 22.33
N ASP A 25 14.53 -18.23 21.41
CA ASP A 25 14.59 -17.51 20.14
C ASP A 25 13.42 -17.84 19.21
N ILE A 26 13.00 -19.11 19.12
CA ILE A 26 11.76 -19.47 18.42
C ILE A 26 10.55 -18.78 19.06
N GLY A 27 10.48 -18.73 20.39
CA GLY A 27 9.42 -18.00 21.10
C GLY A 27 9.40 -16.51 20.77
N LYS A 28 10.56 -15.87 20.62
CA LYS A 28 10.67 -14.46 20.20
C LYS A 28 10.24 -14.26 18.75
N ASP A 29 10.62 -15.16 17.83
CA ASP A 29 10.20 -15.13 16.42
C ASP A 29 8.68 -15.27 16.28
N VAL A 30 8.07 -16.22 16.99
CA VAL A 30 6.61 -16.40 17.00
C VAL A 30 5.91 -15.17 17.57
N LYS A 31 6.42 -14.63 18.69
CA LYS A 31 5.88 -13.41 19.29
C LYS A 31 6.01 -12.20 18.36
N PHE A 32 7.11 -12.10 17.62
CA PHE A 32 7.34 -11.06 16.61
C PHE A 32 6.32 -11.17 15.47
N GLY A 33 6.21 -12.35 14.85
CA GLY A 33 5.27 -12.59 13.76
C GLY A 33 3.81 -12.35 14.17
N LEU A 34 3.42 -12.78 15.37
CA LEU A 34 2.08 -12.52 15.92
C LEU A 34 1.78 -11.01 16.04
N LYS A 35 2.75 -10.19 16.46
CA LYS A 35 2.55 -8.72 16.53
C LYS A 35 2.31 -8.11 15.15
N VAL A 36 3.09 -8.54 14.15
CA VAL A 36 2.95 -8.06 12.76
C VAL A 36 1.59 -8.45 12.20
N ILE A 37 1.24 -9.75 12.24
CA ILE A 37 -0.02 -10.27 11.72
C ILE A 37 -1.23 -9.67 12.45
N THR A 38 -1.16 -9.46 13.76
CA THR A 38 -2.27 -8.85 14.52
C THR A 38 -2.55 -7.44 14.03
N ALA A 39 -1.53 -6.59 13.89
CA ALA A 39 -1.71 -5.24 13.38
C ALA A 39 -2.24 -5.26 11.93
N GLU A 40 -1.66 -6.11 11.09
CA GLU A 40 -2.06 -6.27 9.70
C GLU A 40 -3.52 -6.69 9.55
N LEU A 41 -3.95 -7.72 10.29
CA LEU A 41 -5.32 -8.24 10.24
C LEU A 41 -6.36 -7.22 10.70
N VAL A 42 -6.02 -6.39 11.69
CA VAL A 42 -6.90 -5.28 12.13
C VAL A 42 -7.13 -4.31 10.97
N PHE A 43 -6.07 -3.86 10.29
CA PHE A 43 -6.22 -3.01 9.11
C PHE A 43 -6.87 -3.74 7.94
N TYR A 44 -6.58 -5.02 7.73
CA TYR A 44 -7.19 -5.81 6.66
C TYR A 44 -8.70 -5.94 6.84
N GLY A 45 -9.19 -6.08 8.08
CA GLY A 45 -10.62 -6.05 8.40
C GLY A 45 -11.29 -4.74 7.96
N PHE A 46 -10.68 -3.59 8.28
CA PHE A 46 -11.18 -2.29 7.81
C PHE A 46 -11.14 -2.17 6.29
N TYR A 47 -10.08 -2.66 5.66
CA TYR A 47 -9.93 -2.66 4.20
C TYR A 47 -11.01 -3.50 3.52
N PHE A 48 -11.28 -4.70 4.04
CA PHE A 48 -12.31 -5.60 3.54
C PHE A 48 -13.69 -4.95 3.59
N LEU A 49 -14.03 -4.29 4.70
CA LEU A 49 -15.28 -3.54 4.84
C LEU A 49 -15.37 -2.40 3.82
N LEU A 50 -14.31 -1.60 3.67
CA LEU A 50 -14.26 -0.51 2.68
C LEU A 50 -14.37 -1.03 1.24
N ALA A 51 -13.71 -2.13 0.91
CA ALA A 51 -13.80 -2.77 -0.40
C ALA A 51 -15.23 -3.26 -0.68
N GLY A 52 -15.88 -3.89 0.30
CA GLY A 52 -17.28 -4.30 0.20
C GLY A 52 -18.23 -3.12 -0.06
N ILE A 53 -18.06 -2.02 0.68
CA ILE A 53 -18.84 -0.78 0.48
C ILE A 53 -18.57 -0.20 -0.91
N ALA A 54 -17.32 -0.17 -1.36
CA ALA A 54 -16.96 0.33 -2.69
C ALA A 54 -17.57 -0.52 -3.82
N VAL A 55 -17.52 -1.84 -3.71
CA VAL A 55 -18.15 -2.77 -4.67
C VAL A 55 -19.66 -2.59 -4.69
N HIS A 56 -20.31 -2.56 -3.53
CA HIS A 56 -21.75 -2.32 -3.42
C HIS A 56 -22.13 -0.99 -4.10
N THR A 57 -21.38 0.07 -3.79
CA THR A 57 -21.57 1.42 -4.37
C THR A 57 -21.48 1.41 -5.90
N LEU A 58 -20.55 0.63 -6.46
CA LEU A 58 -20.37 0.49 -7.90
C LEU A 58 -21.49 -0.34 -8.56
N ILE A 59 -21.96 -1.41 -7.91
CA ILE A 59 -23.03 -2.28 -8.40
C ILE A 59 -24.38 -1.55 -8.40
N THR A 60 -24.68 -0.78 -7.36
CA THR A 60 -25.95 -0.04 -7.26
C THR A 60 -26.04 1.16 -8.20
N ARG A 61 -24.98 1.43 -8.98
CA ARG A 61 -24.93 2.59 -9.85
C ARG A 61 -25.76 2.34 -11.13
N PRO A 62 -26.72 3.22 -11.47
CA PRO A 62 -27.62 3.03 -12.62
C PRO A 62 -26.94 3.12 -14.00
N ARG A 63 -25.63 3.46 -14.06
CA ARG A 63 -24.84 3.51 -15.31
C ARG A 63 -23.51 2.77 -15.13
N PRO A 64 -23.49 1.44 -15.28
CA PRO A 64 -22.33 0.62 -14.94
C PRO A 64 -21.16 0.71 -15.95
N THR A 65 -21.33 1.28 -17.14
CA THR A 65 -20.42 1.04 -18.29
C THR A 65 -19.51 2.22 -18.67
N SER A 66 -19.11 3.08 -17.73
CA SER A 66 -18.03 4.03 -18.02
C SER A 66 -16.68 3.32 -17.97
N THR A 67 -15.80 3.55 -18.95
CA THR A 67 -14.40 3.08 -18.94
C THR A 67 -13.70 3.40 -17.62
N ARG A 68 -14.02 4.53 -16.99
CA ARG A 68 -13.48 4.92 -15.67
C ARG A 68 -13.89 3.95 -14.56
N THR A 69 -15.15 3.50 -14.57
CA THR A 69 -15.65 2.51 -13.62
C THR A 69 -14.91 1.18 -13.78
N ILE A 70 -14.68 0.75 -15.03
CA ILE A 70 -13.93 -0.49 -15.31
C ILE A 70 -12.49 -0.38 -14.77
N VAL A 71 -11.81 0.73 -15.02
CA VAL A 71 -10.44 0.96 -14.51
C VAL A 71 -10.39 0.96 -12.98
N LEU A 72 -11.39 1.58 -12.32
CA LEU A 72 -11.47 1.58 -10.86
C LEU A 72 -11.78 0.19 -10.29
N ILE A 73 -12.66 -0.57 -10.94
CA ILE A 73 -12.95 -1.97 -10.57
C ILE A 73 -11.71 -2.84 -10.73
N SER A 74 -11.00 -2.72 -11.86
CA SER A 74 -9.79 -3.51 -12.07
C SER A 74 -8.70 -3.15 -11.06
N ALA A 75 -8.54 -1.87 -10.73
CA ALA A 75 -7.59 -1.43 -9.73
C ALA A 75 -7.97 -1.93 -8.33
N LEU A 76 -9.26 -1.89 -7.97
CA LEU A 76 -9.78 -2.43 -6.71
C LEU A 76 -9.60 -3.94 -6.61
N ALA A 77 -9.94 -4.69 -7.67
CA ALA A 77 -9.77 -6.13 -7.70
C ALA A 77 -8.29 -6.52 -7.58
N LEU A 78 -7.41 -5.84 -8.31
CA LEU A 78 -5.97 -6.09 -8.28
C LEU A 78 -5.37 -5.80 -6.90
N THR A 79 -5.68 -4.66 -6.29
CA THR A 79 -5.19 -4.37 -4.93
C THR A 79 -5.80 -5.30 -3.90
N PHE A 80 -7.08 -5.65 -4.03
CA PHE A 80 -7.74 -6.57 -3.11
C PHE A 80 -7.09 -7.96 -3.14
N LEU A 81 -6.86 -8.51 -4.33
CA LEU A 81 -6.17 -9.79 -4.49
C LEU A 81 -4.73 -9.69 -3.96
N THR A 82 -4.02 -8.61 -4.28
CA THR A 82 -2.63 -8.42 -3.86
C THR A 82 -2.52 -8.37 -2.34
N THR A 83 -3.33 -7.54 -1.67
CA THR A 83 -3.32 -7.41 -0.22
C THR A 83 -3.80 -8.70 0.46
N THR A 84 -4.80 -9.40 -0.11
CA THR A 84 -5.27 -10.68 0.46
C THR A 84 -4.20 -11.76 0.40
N ILE A 85 -3.47 -11.87 -0.72
CA ILE A 85 -2.37 -12.80 -0.85
C ILE A 85 -1.24 -12.40 0.11
N PHE A 86 -0.91 -11.12 0.21
CA PHE A 86 0.08 -10.61 1.16
C PHE A 86 -0.23 -11.04 2.60
N CYS A 87 -1.45 -10.74 3.11
CA CYS A 87 -1.86 -11.15 4.45
C CYS A 87 -1.88 -12.68 4.62
N GLY A 88 -2.34 -13.41 3.61
CA GLY A 88 -2.39 -14.87 3.62
C GLY A 88 -1.00 -15.51 3.71
N LEU A 89 -0.01 -14.93 3.02
CA LEU A 89 1.38 -15.40 3.06
C LEU A 89 2.00 -15.16 4.43
N ASP A 90 1.78 -14.00 5.05
CA ASP A 90 2.33 -13.70 6.38
C ASP A 90 1.80 -14.68 7.43
N ILE A 91 0.50 -14.95 7.41
CA ILE A 91 -0.13 -15.99 8.24
C ILE A 91 0.46 -17.37 7.93
N GLY A 92 0.55 -17.74 6.65
CA GLY A 92 1.09 -19.02 6.21
C GLY A 92 2.54 -19.25 6.65
N VAL A 93 3.38 -18.22 6.58
CA VAL A 93 4.77 -18.25 7.04
C VAL A 93 4.84 -18.44 8.56
N LEU A 94 4.03 -17.72 9.35
CA LEU A 94 4.00 -17.93 10.80
C LEU A 94 3.56 -19.35 11.16
N PHE A 95 2.49 -19.86 10.55
CA PHE A 95 2.03 -21.23 10.78
C PHE A 95 3.07 -22.26 10.38
N ALA A 96 3.71 -22.10 9.21
CA ALA A 96 4.79 -22.98 8.78
C ALA A 96 5.98 -22.95 9.74
N ASN A 97 6.32 -21.78 10.30
CA ASN A 97 7.38 -21.65 11.30
C ASN A 97 7.02 -22.37 12.60
N VAL A 98 5.80 -22.18 13.11
CA VAL A 98 5.33 -22.89 14.32
C VAL A 98 5.31 -24.39 14.09
N GLN A 99 4.72 -24.84 12.98
CA GLN A 99 4.59 -26.26 12.67
C GLN A 99 5.96 -26.91 12.53
N LYS A 100 6.86 -26.35 11.73
CA LYS A 100 8.18 -26.95 11.49
C LYS A 100 9.08 -26.95 12.73
N ASN A 101 9.06 -25.90 13.54
CA ASN A 101 9.96 -25.78 14.68
C ASN A 101 9.43 -26.52 15.93
N LEU A 102 8.11 -26.54 16.15
CA LEU A 102 7.53 -27.03 17.40
C LEU A 102 6.77 -28.35 17.27
N ILE A 103 6.21 -28.67 16.10
CA ILE A 103 5.29 -29.80 15.92
C ILE A 103 5.94 -30.91 15.10
N ASP A 104 6.43 -30.59 13.91
CA ASP A 104 7.05 -31.54 13.01
C ASP A 104 8.42 -31.96 13.54
N ASN A 105 8.87 -33.15 13.12
CA ASN A 105 10.16 -33.72 13.49
C ASN A 105 10.36 -33.89 15.00
N ALA A 106 9.28 -34.16 15.74
CA ALA A 106 9.30 -34.42 17.18
C ALA A 106 10.33 -35.50 17.63
N PHE A 107 10.79 -36.34 16.70
CA PHE A 107 11.79 -37.37 16.90
C PHE A 107 13.25 -36.90 16.74
N LEU A 108 13.50 -35.76 16.07
CA LEU A 108 14.84 -35.19 15.95
C LEU A 108 15.22 -34.40 17.21
N SER A 109 16.51 -34.34 17.53
CA SER A 109 17.03 -33.42 18.54
C SER A 109 16.72 -31.97 18.14
N PHE A 110 16.61 -31.09 19.12
CA PHE A 110 16.22 -29.70 18.88
C PHE A 110 17.19 -28.97 17.95
N ASP A 111 18.49 -29.22 18.13
CA ASP A 111 19.55 -28.68 17.29
C ASP A 111 19.44 -29.14 15.83
N ALA A 112 19.19 -30.44 15.61
CA ALA A 112 18.96 -30.98 14.28
C ALA A 112 17.71 -30.37 13.60
N ARG A 113 16.67 -30.02 14.37
CA ARG A 113 15.49 -29.32 13.83
C ARG A 113 15.82 -27.88 13.42
N ALA A 114 16.61 -27.18 14.23
CA ALA A 114 17.04 -25.82 13.94
C ALA A 114 17.88 -25.78 12.65
N HIS A 115 18.85 -26.69 12.51
CA HIS A 115 19.64 -26.82 11.28
C HIS A 115 18.79 -27.24 10.07
N TYR A 116 17.86 -28.18 10.25
CA TYR A 116 16.94 -28.60 9.18
C TYR A 116 16.03 -27.46 8.70
N PHE A 117 15.67 -26.54 9.60
CA PHE A 117 14.87 -25.37 9.27
C PHE A 117 15.67 -24.35 8.45
N ASP A 118 16.94 -24.10 8.81
CA ASP A 118 17.82 -23.18 8.09
C ASP A 118 18.05 -23.64 6.64
N ASP A 119 18.21 -24.95 6.41
CA ASP A 119 18.37 -25.51 5.06
C ASP A 119 17.08 -25.48 4.23
N ARG A 120 15.90 -25.61 4.85
CA ARG A 120 14.59 -25.61 4.15
C ARG A 120 13.99 -24.23 3.90
N VAL A 121 14.79 -23.17 3.99
CA VAL A 121 14.50 -21.80 3.53
C VAL A 121 14.10 -21.74 2.03
N HIS A 122 14.18 -22.84 1.29
CA HIS A 122 13.65 -22.95 -0.08
C HIS A 122 12.14 -22.71 -0.18
N CYS A 123 11.33 -23.14 0.79
CA CYS A 123 9.90 -22.80 0.79
C CYS A 123 9.67 -21.32 1.18
N SER A 124 10.61 -20.74 1.95
CA SER A 124 10.66 -19.32 2.27
C SER A 124 11.02 -18.47 1.05
N THR A 125 11.70 -19.03 0.04
CA THR A 125 12.08 -18.31 -1.19
C THR A 125 10.86 -17.80 -1.95
N ALA A 126 9.86 -18.64 -2.18
CA ALA A 126 8.66 -18.24 -2.92
C ALA A 126 7.81 -17.21 -2.15
N THR A 127 7.66 -17.39 -0.83
CA THR A 127 6.96 -16.42 0.04
C THR A 127 7.70 -15.09 0.10
N ASN A 128 9.03 -15.11 0.23
CA ASN A 128 9.85 -13.91 0.26
C ASN A 128 9.79 -13.17 -1.08
N MET A 129 9.90 -13.89 -2.20
CA MET A 129 9.76 -13.30 -3.54
C MET A 129 8.40 -12.62 -3.70
N MET A 130 7.33 -13.25 -3.24
CA MET A 130 5.99 -12.68 -3.33
C MET A 130 5.83 -11.47 -2.41
N GLN A 131 6.36 -11.51 -1.19
CA GLN A 131 6.42 -10.34 -0.31
C GLN A 131 7.18 -9.18 -0.96
N ILE A 132 8.37 -9.43 -1.54
CA ILE A 132 9.18 -8.41 -2.23
C ILE A 132 8.42 -7.81 -3.44
N LEU A 133 7.70 -8.66 -4.19
CA LEU A 133 6.93 -8.24 -5.35
C LEU A 133 5.72 -7.37 -4.94
N MET A 134 5.05 -7.73 -3.86
CA MET A 134 3.83 -7.05 -3.39
C MET A 134 4.14 -5.77 -2.61
N SER A 135 5.09 -5.84 -1.69
CA SER A 135 5.49 -4.74 -0.79
C SER A 135 6.91 -5.00 -0.32
N SER A 136 7.89 -4.42 -1.00
CA SER A 136 9.28 -4.43 -0.54
C SER A 136 9.49 -3.42 0.60
N ASN A 137 10.65 -3.49 1.24
CA ASN A 137 11.15 -2.42 2.11
C ASN A 137 11.15 -1.09 1.34
N GLY A 138 10.76 0.00 1.98
CA GLY A 138 10.44 1.25 1.31
C GLY A 138 9.02 1.29 0.72
N ASN A 139 8.61 2.45 0.20
CA ASN A 139 7.33 2.62 -0.50
C ASN A 139 7.42 2.06 -1.95
N THR A 140 7.83 0.80 -2.08
CA THR A 140 8.10 0.15 -3.37
C THR A 140 7.36 -1.18 -3.49
N GLY A 141 6.90 -1.50 -4.70
CA GLY A 141 6.06 -2.67 -4.96
C GLY A 141 4.92 -2.36 -5.91
N ILE A 142 4.26 -3.40 -6.41
CA ILE A 142 3.15 -3.27 -7.36
C ILE A 142 2.04 -2.37 -6.77
N LEU A 143 1.75 -2.52 -5.49
CA LEU A 143 0.71 -1.74 -4.82
C LEU A 143 1.00 -0.22 -4.84
N PHE A 144 2.25 0.16 -4.57
CA PHE A 144 2.69 1.56 -4.61
C PHE A 144 2.67 2.10 -6.04
N LEU A 145 3.11 1.32 -7.02
CA LEU A 145 3.06 1.72 -8.44
C LEU A 145 1.63 1.95 -8.94
N ILE A 146 0.67 1.12 -8.51
CA ILE A 146 -0.75 1.33 -8.80
C ILE A 146 -1.24 2.63 -8.15
N ASN A 147 -0.90 2.85 -6.88
CA ASN A 147 -1.30 4.06 -6.16
C ASN A 147 -0.72 5.33 -6.79
N ASP A 148 0.56 5.33 -7.18
CA ASP A 148 1.21 6.46 -7.83
C ASP A 148 0.56 6.74 -9.18
N SER A 149 0.29 5.69 -9.97
CA SER A 149 -0.39 5.81 -11.26
C SER A 149 -1.79 6.43 -11.11
N LEU A 150 -2.54 6.03 -10.08
CA LEU A 150 -3.85 6.60 -9.76
C LEU A 150 -3.74 8.04 -9.25
N ALA A 151 -2.71 8.40 -8.49
CA ALA A 151 -2.47 9.77 -8.07
C ALA A 151 -2.22 10.69 -9.26
N ILE A 152 -1.35 10.27 -10.18
CA ILE A 152 -1.06 11.01 -11.42
C ILE A 152 -2.31 11.15 -12.27
N TRP A 153 -3.03 10.05 -12.51
CA TRP A 153 -4.25 10.07 -13.30
C TRP A 153 -5.27 11.09 -12.76
N ARG A 154 -5.44 11.15 -11.43
CA ARG A 154 -6.35 12.10 -10.79
C ARG A 154 -5.86 13.53 -10.90
N ALA A 155 -4.60 13.79 -10.61
CA ALA A 155 -4.01 15.13 -10.76
C ALA A 155 -4.19 15.64 -12.20
N LEU A 156 -3.90 14.80 -13.20
CA LEU A 156 -4.07 15.14 -14.61
C LEU A 156 -5.53 15.23 -15.07
N SER A 157 -6.47 14.59 -14.37
CA SER A 157 -7.90 14.73 -14.66
C SER A 157 -8.46 16.07 -14.20
N VAL A 158 -7.88 16.64 -13.15
CA VAL A 158 -8.29 17.90 -12.52
C VAL A 158 -7.54 19.10 -13.11
N TRP A 159 -6.31 18.90 -13.61
CA TRP A 159 -5.47 19.97 -14.12
C TRP A 159 -5.89 20.45 -15.51
N HIS A 160 -6.20 21.75 -15.65
CA HIS A 160 -6.68 22.36 -16.90
C HIS A 160 -5.73 23.43 -17.52
N SER A 161 -4.47 23.51 -17.06
CA SER A 161 -3.50 24.48 -17.59
C SER A 161 -2.85 24.01 -18.91
N SER A 162 -2.32 24.95 -19.71
CA SER A 162 -1.52 24.66 -20.91
C SER A 162 -0.27 23.83 -20.61
N SER A 163 0.25 23.91 -19.38
CA SER A 163 1.39 23.12 -18.89
C SER A 163 1.06 21.65 -18.59
N ARG A 164 -0.18 21.20 -18.81
CA ARG A 164 -0.62 19.82 -18.50
C ARG A 164 0.26 18.75 -19.11
N LEU A 165 0.72 18.94 -20.35
CA LEU A 165 1.55 17.96 -21.04
C LEU A 165 2.93 17.82 -20.37
N ILE A 166 3.58 18.95 -20.06
CA ILE A 166 4.91 18.97 -19.43
C ILE A 166 4.84 18.35 -18.03
N ILE A 167 3.85 18.75 -17.23
CA ILE A 167 3.67 18.22 -15.87
C ILE A 167 3.31 16.73 -15.91
N GLY A 168 2.47 16.32 -16.87
CA GLY A 168 2.17 14.91 -17.10
C GLY A 168 3.41 14.09 -17.44
N MET A 169 4.26 14.56 -18.36
CA MET A 169 5.52 13.90 -18.69
C MET A 169 6.44 13.78 -17.48
N LEU A 170 6.55 14.84 -16.67
CA LEU A 170 7.34 14.81 -15.44
C LEU A 170 6.83 13.74 -14.45
N LEU A 171 5.52 13.72 -14.18
CA LEU A 171 4.89 12.76 -13.28
C LEU A 171 5.05 11.31 -13.77
N TYR A 172 4.80 11.06 -15.06
CA TYR A 172 5.00 9.74 -15.65
C TYR A 172 6.47 9.31 -15.62
N CYS A 173 7.39 10.26 -15.81
CA CYS A 173 8.83 10.01 -15.68
C CYS A 173 9.20 9.55 -14.25
N LEU A 174 8.66 10.20 -13.21
CA LEU A 174 8.90 9.80 -11.82
C LEU A 174 8.44 8.36 -11.53
N VAL A 175 7.23 8.00 -11.96
CA VAL A 175 6.70 6.63 -11.78
C VAL A 175 7.45 5.61 -12.63
N PHE A 176 7.82 5.97 -13.86
CA PHE A 176 8.64 5.13 -14.70
C PHE A 176 9.99 4.82 -14.05
N TRP A 177 10.69 5.83 -13.51
CA TRP A 177 11.95 5.60 -12.81
C TRP A 177 11.77 4.78 -11.53
N SER A 178 10.69 4.98 -10.76
CA SER A 178 10.37 4.14 -9.61
C SER A 178 10.21 2.66 -10.03
N PHE A 179 9.48 2.39 -11.12
CA PHE A 179 9.33 1.04 -11.69
C PHE A 179 10.65 0.45 -12.19
N VAL A 180 11.46 1.23 -12.91
CA VAL A 180 12.75 0.79 -13.43
C VAL A 180 13.72 0.43 -12.31
N LEU A 181 13.73 1.15 -11.20
CA LEU A 181 14.57 0.85 -10.03
C LEU A 181 14.04 -0.34 -9.21
N TRP A 182 12.72 -0.59 -9.25
CA TRP A 182 12.10 -1.72 -8.57
C TRP A 182 12.50 -3.08 -9.16
N ILE A 183 12.69 -3.20 -10.48
CA ILE A 183 13.11 -4.45 -11.14
C ILE A 183 14.48 -4.97 -10.65
N PRO A 184 15.59 -4.22 -10.75
CA PRO A 184 16.89 -4.69 -10.27
C PRO A 184 16.90 -4.92 -8.76
N MET A 185 16.09 -4.18 -8.01
CA MET A 185 15.90 -4.41 -6.58
C MET A 185 15.33 -5.82 -6.31
N ILE A 186 14.32 -6.27 -7.06
CA ILE A 186 13.79 -7.64 -6.97
C ILE A 186 14.89 -8.65 -7.32
N LEU A 187 15.61 -8.43 -8.42
CA LEU A 187 16.64 -9.37 -8.89
C LEU A 187 17.77 -9.54 -7.87
N ILE A 188 18.32 -8.43 -7.36
CA ILE A 188 19.38 -8.45 -6.34
C ILE A 188 18.90 -9.16 -5.07
N ARG A 189 17.67 -8.88 -4.63
CA ARG A 189 17.12 -9.51 -3.43
C ARG A 189 16.86 -10.99 -3.61
N SER A 190 16.41 -11.40 -4.80
CA SER A 190 16.16 -12.81 -5.13
C SER A 190 17.45 -13.65 -5.20
N GLY A 191 18.58 -13.05 -5.58
CA GLY A 191 19.88 -13.72 -5.61
C GLY A 191 20.53 -13.86 -4.23
N ASN A 192 20.15 -13.01 -3.26
CA ASN A 192 20.78 -12.90 -1.95
C ASN A 192 19.85 -13.30 -0.80
N LEU A 193 19.01 -14.32 -1.00
CA LEU A 193 18.02 -14.76 -0.01
C LEU A 193 18.63 -15.19 1.33
N ASN A 194 19.91 -15.58 1.34
CA ASN A 194 20.63 -16.04 2.52
C ASN A 194 21.41 -14.94 3.27
N MET A 195 21.44 -13.69 2.77
CA MET A 195 22.14 -12.61 3.48
C MET A 195 21.26 -12.00 4.57
N ALA A 196 21.52 -12.39 5.82
CA ALA A 196 20.93 -11.80 7.01
C ALA A 196 21.33 -10.32 7.15
N ALA A 197 20.32 -9.46 7.37
CA ALA A 197 20.39 -8.02 7.60
C ALA A 197 21.16 -7.20 6.54
N ALA A 198 20.43 -6.32 5.85
CA ALA A 198 21.01 -5.46 4.84
C ALA A 198 22.02 -4.48 5.49
N ASP A 199 23.30 -4.68 5.24
CA ASP A 199 24.30 -3.62 5.30
C ASP A 199 23.73 -2.37 4.60
N THR A 200 23.76 -1.20 5.25
CA THR A 200 23.22 0.05 4.67
C THR A 200 24.02 0.48 3.45
N GLN A 201 25.23 -0.05 3.27
CA GLN A 201 26.01 0.10 2.04
C GLN A 201 25.55 -0.82 0.90
N ASN A 202 24.56 -1.69 1.15
CA ASN A 202 24.03 -2.56 0.10
C ASN A 202 23.27 -1.75 -0.94
N MET A 203 23.62 -2.01 -2.20
CA MET A 203 22.98 -1.45 -3.39
C MET A 203 21.44 -1.58 -3.35
N PHE A 204 20.92 -2.65 -2.76
CA PHE A 204 19.48 -2.85 -2.53
C PHE A 204 18.84 -1.71 -1.73
N SER A 205 19.42 -1.33 -0.59
CA SER A 205 18.87 -0.29 0.30
C SER A 205 18.87 1.08 -0.39
N ILE A 206 19.92 1.37 -1.18
CA ILE A 206 20.02 2.59 -1.97
C ILE A 206 18.92 2.62 -3.05
N LEU A 207 18.77 1.55 -3.83
CA LEU A 207 17.73 1.44 -4.87
C LEU A 207 16.32 1.59 -4.28
N ALA A 208 16.03 0.90 -3.18
CA ALA A 208 14.74 0.96 -2.49
C ALA A 208 14.44 2.37 -1.96
N THR A 209 15.45 3.04 -1.39
CA THR A 209 15.33 4.42 -0.89
C THR A 209 15.05 5.40 -2.02
N VAL A 210 15.82 5.34 -3.12
CA VAL A 210 15.64 6.23 -4.27
C VAL A 210 14.27 6.01 -4.91
N ALA A 211 13.86 4.76 -5.15
CA ALA A 211 12.55 4.45 -5.68
C ALA A 211 11.42 4.96 -4.76
N SER A 212 11.58 4.83 -3.44
CA SER A 212 10.62 5.37 -2.46
C SER A 212 10.54 6.90 -2.52
N ILE A 213 11.67 7.59 -2.64
CA ILE A 213 11.71 9.06 -2.76
C ILE A 213 11.00 9.51 -4.04
N LEU A 214 11.21 8.82 -5.16
CA LEU A 214 10.53 9.12 -6.42
C LEU A 214 9.00 8.92 -6.32
N SER A 215 8.57 7.84 -5.66
CA SER A 215 7.14 7.57 -5.38
C SER A 215 6.52 8.65 -4.48
N ILE A 216 7.21 9.04 -3.40
CA ILE A 216 6.78 10.13 -2.51
C ILE A 216 6.69 11.44 -3.29
N ALA A 217 7.69 11.76 -4.10
CA ALA A 217 7.70 12.97 -4.91
C ALA A 217 6.52 12.98 -5.89
N ALA A 218 6.26 11.88 -6.60
CA ALA A 218 5.13 11.76 -7.53
C ALA A 218 3.79 12.00 -6.81
N ASN A 219 3.57 11.40 -5.64
CA ASN A 219 2.36 11.62 -4.84
C ASN A 219 2.27 13.05 -4.30
N ALA A 220 3.37 13.62 -3.82
CA ALA A 220 3.41 14.98 -3.30
C ALA A 220 3.08 16.01 -4.40
N PHE A 221 3.66 15.86 -5.59
CA PHE A 221 3.34 16.70 -6.75
C PHE A 221 1.89 16.54 -7.18
N ALA A 222 1.41 15.30 -7.32
CA ALA A 222 0.01 15.03 -7.69
C ALA A 222 -0.97 15.63 -6.66
N THR A 223 -0.70 15.45 -5.37
CA THR A 223 -1.51 16.00 -4.28
C THR A 223 -1.47 17.52 -4.27
N GLY A 224 -0.28 18.12 -4.43
CA GLY A 224 -0.10 19.56 -4.52
C GLY A 224 -0.87 20.18 -5.70
N MET A 225 -0.90 19.51 -6.85
CA MET A 225 -1.70 19.94 -8.01
C MET A 225 -3.20 19.91 -7.72
N ILE A 226 -3.69 18.84 -7.08
CA ILE A 226 -5.11 18.73 -6.69
C ILE A 226 -5.45 19.83 -5.68
N GLY A 227 -4.61 20.03 -4.66
CA GLY A 227 -4.80 21.05 -3.63
C GLY A 227 -4.76 22.48 -4.19
N TYR A 228 -3.80 22.79 -5.06
CA TYR A 228 -3.74 24.08 -5.74
C TYR A 228 -4.99 24.33 -6.59
N THR A 229 -5.44 23.30 -7.32
CA THR A 229 -6.65 23.43 -8.13
C THR A 229 -7.89 23.64 -7.26
N ALA A 230 -7.99 22.94 -6.12
CA ALA A 230 -9.05 23.16 -5.14
C ALA A 230 -9.03 24.60 -4.60
N TYR A 231 -7.84 25.12 -4.28
CA TYR A 231 -7.65 26.49 -3.81
C TYR A 231 -8.11 27.52 -4.85
N VAL A 232 -7.63 27.42 -6.10
CA VAL A 232 -8.03 28.33 -7.18
C VAL A 232 -9.53 28.27 -7.43
N TYR A 233 -10.12 27.07 -7.42
CA TYR A 233 -11.57 26.92 -7.56
C TYR A 233 -12.33 27.55 -6.41
N SER A 234 -11.82 27.47 -5.17
CA SER A 234 -12.44 28.11 -4.00
C SER A 234 -12.39 29.64 -4.10
N PHE A 235 -11.30 30.20 -4.63
CA PHE A 235 -11.10 31.64 -4.78
C PHE A 235 -11.97 32.25 -5.89
N LEU A 236 -12.09 31.55 -7.03
CA LEU A 236 -12.88 32.03 -8.17
C LEU A 236 -14.39 31.78 -8.02
N GLN A 237 -14.83 31.07 -6.98
CA GLN A 237 -16.23 30.75 -6.80
C GLN A 237 -16.98 31.95 -6.24
N ASP A 238 -17.78 32.60 -7.09
CA ASP A 238 -18.76 33.58 -6.65
C ASP A 238 -19.66 32.95 -5.57
N PRO A 239 -20.07 33.70 -4.52
CA PRO A 239 -20.87 33.21 -3.40
C PRO A 239 -22.27 32.69 -3.76
N GLN A 240 -22.62 32.60 -5.06
CA GLN A 240 -23.88 32.03 -5.53
C GLN A 240 -23.88 30.48 -5.51
N TYR A 241 -23.91 29.96 -4.28
CA TYR A 241 -24.59 28.77 -3.73
C TYR A 241 -24.48 27.36 -4.36
N LEU A 242 -24.07 27.16 -5.61
CA LEU A 242 -24.28 25.85 -6.28
C LEU A 242 -23.03 25.07 -6.69
N ARG A 243 -21.82 25.52 -6.31
CA ARG A 243 -20.57 24.90 -6.77
C ARG A 243 -19.61 24.46 -5.63
N THR A 244 -20.07 24.53 -4.39
CA THR A 244 -19.29 24.21 -3.18
C THR A 244 -19.00 22.72 -3.02
N ALA A 245 -19.84 21.81 -3.52
CA ALA A 245 -19.68 20.37 -3.32
C ALA A 245 -18.41 19.81 -4.00
N SER A 246 -18.17 20.14 -5.27
CA SER A 246 -16.97 19.69 -5.99
C SER A 246 -15.68 20.20 -5.34
N CYS A 247 -15.67 21.46 -4.89
CA CYS A 247 -14.51 22.02 -4.20
C CYS A 247 -14.20 21.29 -2.89
N LYS A 248 -15.24 20.95 -2.10
CA LYS A 248 -15.09 20.16 -0.88
C LYS A 248 -14.50 18.77 -1.16
N ILE A 249 -14.97 18.10 -2.21
CA ILE A 249 -14.46 16.77 -2.59
C ILE A 249 -12.99 16.86 -3.01
N LEU A 250 -12.61 17.85 -3.83
CA LEU A 250 -11.20 18.04 -4.20
C LEU A 250 -10.33 18.34 -2.97
N SER A 251 -10.82 19.13 -2.01
CA SER A 251 -10.10 19.40 -0.75
C SER A 251 -9.90 18.12 0.05
N LEU A 252 -10.94 17.32 0.24
CA LEU A 252 -10.84 16.03 0.94
C LEU A 252 -9.87 15.06 0.25
N ILE A 253 -9.83 15.05 -1.08
CA ILE A 253 -8.86 14.25 -1.84
C ILE A 253 -7.43 14.77 -1.63
N ALA A 254 -7.22 16.08 -1.61
CA ALA A 254 -5.90 16.67 -1.34
C ALA A 254 -5.45 16.41 0.11
N GLU A 255 -6.34 16.58 1.09
CA GLU A 255 -6.08 16.33 2.51
C GLU A 255 -5.74 14.85 2.76
N SER A 256 -6.51 13.92 2.18
CA SER A 256 -6.21 12.48 2.28
C SER A 256 -4.91 12.10 1.56
N GLY A 257 -4.61 12.72 0.41
CA GLY A 257 -3.32 12.55 -0.26
C GLY A 257 -2.14 13.07 0.56
N PHE A 258 -2.32 14.18 1.28
CA PHE A 258 -1.30 14.74 2.16
C PHE A 258 -1.04 13.83 3.36
N LEU A 259 -2.09 13.31 4.01
CA LEU A 259 -1.97 12.32 5.07
C LEU A 259 -1.24 11.06 4.59
N TYR A 260 -1.55 10.60 3.37
CA TYR A 260 -0.84 9.48 2.76
C TYR A 260 0.66 9.80 2.55
N GLY A 261 0.99 10.99 2.08
CA GLY A 261 2.39 11.45 1.96
C GLY A 261 3.14 11.45 3.30
N ILE A 262 2.49 11.86 4.39
CA ILE A 262 3.06 11.78 5.75
C ILE A 262 3.35 10.32 6.12
N ILE A 263 2.41 9.41 5.87
CA ILE A 263 2.59 7.97 6.13
C ILE A 263 3.79 7.44 5.36
N GLN A 264 3.92 7.78 4.07
CA GLN A 264 5.04 7.35 3.25
C GLN A 264 6.40 7.87 3.77
N ILE A 265 6.46 9.11 4.25
CA ILE A 265 7.67 9.69 4.85
C ILE A 265 8.03 8.96 6.14
N ILE A 266 7.06 8.75 7.04
CA ILE A 266 7.29 8.01 8.30
C ILE A 266 7.80 6.60 8.01
N ARG A 267 7.20 5.91 7.02
CA ARG A 267 7.63 4.57 6.59
C ARG A 267 9.10 4.58 6.15
N LEU A 268 9.48 5.52 5.28
CA LEU A 268 10.85 5.67 4.81
C LEU A 268 11.83 6.02 5.94
N SER A 269 11.41 6.89 6.87
CA SER A 269 12.22 7.27 8.03
C SER A 269 12.45 6.10 8.99
N LEU A 270 11.42 5.28 9.23
CA LEU A 270 11.55 4.07 10.06
C LEU A 270 12.48 3.05 9.40
N ASP A 271 12.31 2.81 8.10
CA ASP A 271 13.20 1.92 7.33
C ASP A 271 14.66 2.37 7.37
N ALA A 272 14.90 3.67 7.22
CA ALA A 272 16.24 4.25 7.29
C ALA A 272 16.83 4.24 8.72
N SER A 273 15.99 4.14 9.76
CA SER A 273 16.42 4.12 11.16
C SER A 273 16.85 2.73 11.63
N VAL A 274 16.51 1.67 10.88
CA VAL A 274 16.95 0.30 11.21
C VAL A 274 18.44 0.17 10.91
N VAL A 275 19.25 0.11 11.96
CA VAL A 275 20.71 -0.08 11.84
C VAL A 275 21.00 -1.50 11.35
N PRO A 276 21.91 -1.71 10.38
CA PRO A 276 22.26 -3.04 9.82
C PRO A 276 22.70 -4.12 10.81
N LYS A 277 23.01 -3.73 12.05
CA LYS A 277 23.48 -4.60 13.14
C LYS A 277 22.58 -4.54 14.37
N ALA A 278 21.40 -3.96 14.24
CA ALA A 278 20.42 -3.97 15.32
C ALA A 278 20.08 -5.44 15.66
N PRO A 279 19.95 -5.79 16.95
CA PRO A 279 19.48 -7.11 17.34
C PRO A 279 18.16 -7.46 16.63
N ARG A 280 17.97 -8.73 16.25
CA ARG A 280 16.79 -9.23 15.51
C ARG A 280 15.44 -8.91 16.15
N TYR A 281 15.42 -8.62 17.45
CA TYR A 281 14.22 -8.28 18.22
C TYR A 281 14.28 -6.87 18.81
N ASP A 282 15.07 -5.98 18.21
CA ASP A 282 15.12 -4.58 18.63
C ASP A 282 13.78 -3.89 18.40
N SER A 283 13.38 -3.09 19.38
CA SER A 283 12.10 -2.37 19.40
C SER A 283 11.85 -1.54 18.14
N ILE A 284 12.91 -0.92 17.56
CA ILE A 284 12.80 -0.14 16.33
C ILE A 284 12.47 -1.01 15.12
N LEU A 285 13.08 -2.20 15.02
CA LEU A 285 12.81 -3.15 13.94
C LEU A 285 11.38 -3.67 14.05
N ILE A 286 10.93 -4.01 15.26
CA ILE A 286 9.53 -4.41 15.51
C ILE A 286 8.58 -3.29 15.10
N ALA A 287 8.83 -2.05 15.53
CA ALA A 287 8.00 -0.91 15.18
C ALA A 287 7.97 -0.68 13.66
N ALA A 288 9.12 -0.70 12.99
CA ALA A 288 9.24 -0.52 11.55
C ALA A 288 8.47 -1.62 10.79
N THR A 289 8.68 -2.90 11.11
CA THR A 289 7.99 -4.01 10.43
C THR A 289 6.47 -3.96 10.64
N VAL A 290 6.01 -3.74 11.89
CA VAL A 290 4.59 -3.62 12.20
C VAL A 290 3.97 -2.43 11.45
N PHE A 291 4.64 -1.28 11.46
CA PHE A 291 4.17 -0.08 10.77
C PHE A 291 4.15 -0.27 9.25
N ASN A 292 5.16 -0.90 8.67
CA ASN A 292 5.22 -1.18 7.24
C ASN A 292 4.09 -2.12 6.80
N SER A 293 3.87 -3.21 7.52
CA SER A 293 2.79 -4.14 7.22
C SER A 293 1.42 -3.45 7.31
N ALA A 294 1.15 -2.75 8.42
CA ALA A 294 -0.08 -1.98 8.59
C ALA A 294 -0.29 -0.94 7.48
N THR A 295 0.75 -0.16 7.14
CA THR A 295 0.64 0.91 6.14
C THR A 295 0.54 0.40 4.71
N THR A 296 1.05 -0.79 4.40
CA THR A 296 0.79 -1.46 3.11
C THR A 296 -0.70 -1.72 2.93
N VAL A 297 -1.39 -2.18 3.98
CA VAL A 297 -2.85 -2.38 3.93
C VAL A 297 -3.58 -1.03 3.83
N ILE A 298 -3.16 -0.01 4.58
CA ILE A 298 -3.72 1.35 4.49
C ILE A 298 -3.56 1.92 3.07
N ALA A 299 -2.42 1.69 2.43
CA ALA A 299 -2.19 2.09 1.06
C ALA A 299 -3.21 1.43 0.09
N ALA A 300 -3.59 0.17 0.34
CA ALA A 300 -4.63 -0.51 -0.42
C ALA A 300 -6.02 0.10 -0.23
N MET A 301 -6.32 0.61 0.99
CA MET A 301 -7.60 1.27 1.32
C MET A 301 -7.86 2.53 0.51
N TYR A 302 -6.83 3.11 -0.10
CA TYR A 302 -6.95 4.33 -0.86
C TYR A 302 -7.92 4.20 -2.05
N ILE A 303 -7.88 3.07 -2.75
CA ILE A 303 -8.72 2.82 -3.92
C ILE A 303 -10.20 2.73 -3.57
N PRO A 304 -10.65 1.88 -2.62
CA PRO A 304 -12.06 1.86 -2.24
C PRO A 304 -12.52 3.20 -1.64
N ALA A 305 -11.68 3.89 -0.86
CA ALA A 305 -12.00 5.23 -0.37
C ALA A 305 -12.23 6.22 -1.52
N LEU A 306 -11.36 6.20 -2.53
CA LEU A 306 -11.53 7.00 -3.74
C LEU A 306 -12.85 6.70 -4.45
N ILE A 307 -13.18 5.42 -4.64
CA ILE A 307 -14.42 4.99 -5.29
C ILE A 307 -15.64 5.54 -4.55
N ILE A 308 -15.65 5.42 -3.22
CA ILE A 308 -16.74 5.92 -2.37
C ILE A 308 -16.87 7.44 -2.49
N ILE A 309 -15.76 8.17 -2.37
CA ILE A 309 -15.72 9.64 -2.46
C ILE A 309 -16.21 10.11 -3.83
N VAL A 310 -15.71 9.52 -4.91
CA VAL A 310 -16.09 9.88 -6.28
C VAL A 310 -17.57 9.60 -6.51
N ASN A 311 -18.08 8.45 -6.08
CA ASN A 311 -19.48 8.11 -6.30
C ASN A 311 -20.45 8.99 -5.49
N HIS A 312 -20.16 9.25 -4.21
CA HIS A 312 -20.97 10.16 -3.40
C HIS A 312 -20.88 11.59 -3.93
N GLY A 313 -19.74 12.00 -4.46
CA GLY A 313 -19.53 13.32 -5.04
C GLY A 313 -20.41 13.60 -6.26
N TYR A 314 -20.62 12.60 -7.12
CA TYR A 314 -21.56 12.71 -8.25
C TYR A 314 -23.01 12.81 -7.79
N SER A 315 -23.40 12.04 -6.78
CA SER A 315 -24.77 12.07 -6.24
C SER A 315 -25.17 13.45 -5.72
N VAL A 316 -24.25 14.17 -5.07
CA VAL A 316 -24.56 15.52 -4.55
C VAL A 316 -24.71 16.55 -5.68
N SER A 317 -23.98 16.37 -6.79
CA SER A 317 -24.05 17.30 -7.93
C SER A 317 -25.34 17.18 -8.77
N GLU A 318 -25.98 15.99 -8.81
CA GLU A 318 -27.20 15.76 -9.59
C GLU A 318 -28.48 16.22 -8.88
N VAL A 319 -28.49 16.31 -7.55
CA VAL A 319 -29.70 16.64 -6.76
C VAL A 319 -30.05 18.14 -6.81
N VAL A 320 -29.21 18.99 -7.41
CA VAL A 320 -29.58 20.40 -7.64
C VAL A 320 -30.53 20.46 -8.83
N PRO A 321 -31.84 20.71 -8.62
CA PRO A 321 -32.82 20.62 -9.70
C PRO A 321 -32.58 21.77 -10.68
N VAL A 322 -32.12 21.42 -11.88
CA VAL A 322 -32.04 22.34 -13.02
C VAL A 322 -33.42 22.96 -13.32
N GLU A 323 -34.50 22.28 -12.94
CA GLU A 323 -35.88 22.77 -12.99
C GLU A 323 -36.06 24.16 -12.35
N ARG A 324 -35.41 24.44 -11.21
CA ARG A 324 -35.54 25.74 -10.53
C ARG A 324 -34.75 26.85 -11.23
N ARG A 325 -33.75 26.50 -12.06
CA ARG A 325 -33.08 27.46 -12.96
C ARG A 325 -33.94 27.79 -14.16
N ARG A 326 -34.63 26.81 -14.76
CA ARG A 326 -35.59 27.11 -15.85
C ARG A 326 -36.75 27.97 -15.38
N SER A 327 -37.27 27.75 -14.17
CA SER A 327 -38.36 28.60 -13.65
C SER A 327 -37.88 30.03 -13.37
N LYS A 328 -36.70 30.22 -12.76
CA LYS A 328 -36.16 31.58 -12.54
C LYS A 328 -35.75 32.27 -13.83
N MET A 329 -35.21 31.55 -14.81
CA MET A 329 -34.87 32.12 -16.11
C MET A 329 -36.13 32.53 -16.87
N GLY A 330 -37.19 31.69 -16.83
CA GLY A 330 -38.50 32.03 -17.37
C GLY A 330 -39.15 33.24 -16.68
N ASP A 331 -39.01 33.39 -15.37
CA ASP A 331 -39.47 34.58 -14.63
C ASP A 331 -38.68 35.85 -14.96
N ILE A 332 -37.39 35.72 -15.30
CA ILE A 332 -36.57 36.86 -15.72
C ILE A 332 -36.90 37.25 -17.16
N GLU A 333 -37.03 36.28 -18.06
CA GLU A 333 -37.45 36.51 -19.44
C GLU A 333 -38.86 37.12 -19.51
N SER A 334 -39.80 36.64 -18.69
CA SER A 334 -41.15 37.22 -18.63
C SER A 334 -41.14 38.66 -18.12
N LYS A 335 -40.30 38.97 -17.12
CA LYS A 335 -40.12 40.35 -16.61
C LYS A 335 -39.44 41.27 -17.63
N PHE A 336 -38.48 40.77 -18.41
CA PHE A 336 -37.85 41.54 -19.49
C PHE A 336 -38.82 41.78 -20.65
N ALA A 337 -39.59 40.77 -21.04
CA ALA A 337 -40.62 40.89 -22.06
C ALA A 337 -41.70 41.93 -21.65
N ALA A 338 -42.17 41.89 -20.40
CA ALA A 338 -43.14 42.84 -19.88
C ALA A 338 -42.63 44.30 -19.87
N ARG A 339 -41.33 44.51 -19.60
CA ARG A 339 -40.71 45.85 -19.59
C ARG A 339 -40.54 46.47 -20.99
N ASN A 340 -40.34 45.64 -22.01
CA ASN A 340 -40.19 46.13 -23.39
C ASN A 340 -41.53 46.51 -24.03
N TRP A 341 -42.66 45.98 -23.54
CA TRP A 341 -43.99 46.32 -24.05
C TRP A 341 -44.56 47.64 -23.49
N SER A 342 -43.95 48.19 -22.43
CA SER A 342 -44.41 49.45 -21.81
C SER A 342 -43.65 50.70 -22.30
N ARG A 343 -42.95 50.62 -23.44
CA ARG A 343 -42.26 51.74 -24.10
C ARG A 343 -42.77 51.89 -25.52
#